data_AF-A0A537FLB9-F1
#
_entry.id   AF-A0A537FLB9-F1
#
_cell.length_a   1.000
_cell.length_b   1.000
_cell.length_c   1.000
_cell.angle_alpha   90.00
_cell.angle_beta   90.00
_cell.angle_gamma   90.00
#
_symmetry.space_group_name_H-M   'P 1'
#
loop_
_entity.id
_entity.type
_entity.pdbx_description
1 polymer ?
#
loop_
_entity_poly.entity_id
_entity_poly.type
_entity_poly.pdbx_seq_one_letter_code
_entity_poly.pdbx_strand_id
1 'polypeptide(L)'
;MPAYIAMLRGINVSGQKVIKMDHLRELCTGLGFRNVETYVQSGNIVFQTQTENPAAVSKRIGETIHHSFGFDTPVIIRDWEQMRNVITNNPFLREKDIDLSKLHVTFLSETTQKDSLKNLEALSPGPDRFYAAPHEIYLYCPGGYGRTKLPNNAVEKALSVRATTRNWKTANTLFEMVSKL
;
A
#
# COMPACT_ATOMS: atom_id res chain seq x y z
N MET A 1 -5.96 -2.65 -21.50
CA MET A 1 -6.50 -2.77 -20.12
C MET A 1 -5.38 -2.38 -19.18
N PRO A 2 -5.54 -1.32 -18.37
CA PRO A 2 -4.54 -0.98 -17.37
C PRO A 2 -4.30 -2.14 -16.39
N ALA A 3 -3.05 -2.29 -15.97
CA ALA A 3 -2.63 -3.19 -14.91
C ALA A 3 -2.51 -2.41 -13.59
N TYR A 4 -3.11 -2.94 -12.53
CA TYR A 4 -3.15 -2.32 -11.22
C TYR A 4 -2.67 -3.26 -10.13
N ILE A 5 -2.21 -2.63 -9.06
CA ILE A 5 -1.92 -3.23 -7.76
C ILE A 5 -2.93 -2.66 -6.77
N ALA A 6 -3.68 -3.53 -6.09
CA ALA A 6 -4.52 -3.18 -4.95
C ALA A 6 -3.86 -3.63 -3.64
N MET A 7 -3.77 -2.72 -2.68
CA MET A 7 -3.21 -2.95 -1.35
C MET A 7 -4.28 -2.69 -0.29
N LEU A 8 -4.77 -3.77 0.32
CA LEU A 8 -5.76 -3.75 1.39
C LEU A 8 -5.07 -3.54 2.74
N ARG A 9 -5.80 -3.05 3.74
CA ARG A 9 -5.26 -2.85 5.09
C ARG A 9 -6.07 -3.54 6.16
N GLY A 10 -5.36 -4.15 7.10
CA GLY A 10 -5.94 -4.67 8.34
C GLY A 10 -6.71 -5.98 8.16
N ILE A 11 -6.49 -6.71 7.07
CA ILE A 11 -7.00 -8.06 6.88
C ILE A 11 -5.98 -9.09 7.35
N ASN A 12 -6.43 -10.23 7.89
CA ASN A 12 -5.58 -11.34 8.35
C ASN A 12 -4.50 -10.94 9.37
N VAL A 13 -4.69 -9.85 10.12
CA VAL A 13 -3.79 -9.43 11.20
C VAL A 13 -4.43 -9.76 12.53
N SER A 14 -3.68 -10.44 13.41
CA SER A 14 -4.15 -10.84 14.75
C SER A 14 -5.47 -11.63 14.75
N GLY A 15 -5.71 -12.43 13.72
CA GLY A 15 -6.93 -13.24 13.58
C GLY A 15 -8.21 -12.45 13.24
N GLN A 16 -8.11 -11.15 12.97
CA GLN A 16 -9.23 -10.29 12.62
C GLN A 16 -9.38 -10.13 11.11
N LYS A 17 -10.61 -9.83 10.66
CA LYS A 17 -10.93 -9.54 9.25
C LYS A 17 -10.34 -10.59 8.29
N VAL A 18 -10.70 -11.84 8.55
CA VAL A 18 -10.11 -12.99 7.85
C VAL A 18 -10.66 -13.09 6.43
N ILE A 19 -9.75 -13.10 5.45
CA ILE A 19 -10.07 -13.33 4.03
C ILE A 19 -9.07 -14.34 3.49
N LYS A 20 -9.56 -15.46 2.96
CA LYS A 20 -8.69 -16.39 2.24
C LYS A 20 -8.31 -15.80 0.87
N MET A 21 -7.05 -15.95 0.47
CA MET A 21 -6.53 -15.28 -0.74
C MET A 21 -7.09 -15.85 -2.04
N ASP A 22 -7.54 -17.10 -2.06
CA ASP A 22 -8.33 -17.71 -3.13
C ASP A 22 -9.70 -17.03 -3.28
N HIS A 23 -10.46 -16.86 -2.18
CA HIS A 23 -11.74 -16.16 -2.19
C HIS A 23 -11.57 -14.69 -2.63
N LEU A 24 -10.48 -14.02 -2.22
CA LEU A 24 -10.19 -12.66 -2.68
C LEU A 24 -9.95 -12.59 -4.19
N ARG A 25 -9.25 -13.58 -4.77
CA ARG A 25 -9.05 -13.69 -6.23
C ARG A 25 -10.36 -13.94 -6.95
N GLU A 26 -11.19 -14.84 -6.44
CA GLU A 26 -12.51 -15.14 -7.01
C GLU A 26 -13.42 -13.92 -7.00
N LEU A 27 -13.46 -13.18 -5.89
CA LEU A 27 -14.20 -11.92 -5.78
C LEU A 27 -13.75 -10.91 -6.83
N CYS A 28 -12.44 -10.67 -6.97
CA CYS A 28 -11.90 -9.79 -8.00
C CYS A 28 -12.22 -10.27 -9.43
N THR A 29 -12.17 -11.58 -9.67
CA THR A 29 -12.56 -12.17 -10.96
C THR A 29 -14.05 -11.95 -11.25
N GLY A 30 -14.91 -12.09 -10.24
CA GLY A 30 -16.34 -11.78 -10.31
C GLY A 30 -16.65 -10.31 -10.60
N LEU A 31 -15.73 -9.39 -10.28
CA LEU A 31 -15.83 -7.98 -10.70
C LEU A 31 -15.46 -7.74 -12.17
N GLY A 32 -15.06 -8.78 -12.89
CA GLY A 32 -14.62 -8.72 -14.28
C GLY A 32 -13.13 -8.37 -14.44
N PHE A 33 -12.35 -8.45 -13.36
CA PHE A 33 -10.89 -8.28 -13.46
C PHE A 33 -10.27 -9.54 -14.08
N ARG A 34 -9.16 -9.36 -14.79
CA ARG A 34 -8.41 -10.43 -15.45
C ARG A 34 -7.02 -10.57 -14.86
N ASN A 35 -6.41 -11.74 -15.07
CA ASN A 35 -5.05 -12.06 -14.61
C ASN A 35 -4.86 -11.72 -13.13
N VAL A 36 -5.85 -12.11 -12.30
CA VAL A 36 -5.89 -11.78 -10.89
C VAL A 36 -4.94 -12.69 -10.12
N GLU A 37 -3.87 -12.08 -9.59
CA GLU A 37 -2.90 -12.73 -8.72
C GLU A 37 -2.90 -12.07 -7.34
N THR A 38 -2.55 -12.84 -6.31
CA THR A 38 -2.39 -12.32 -4.95
C THR A 38 -1.01 -12.67 -4.40
N TYR A 39 -0.48 -11.78 -3.55
CA TYR A 39 0.82 -11.99 -2.91
C TYR A 39 0.70 -11.86 -1.39
N VAL A 40 1.14 -12.91 -0.69
CA VAL A 40 1.01 -13.11 0.76
C VAL A 40 -0.42 -12.88 1.29
N GLN A 41 -0.61 -12.99 2.61
CA GLN A 41 -1.94 -12.90 3.21
C GLN A 41 -2.34 -11.48 3.64
N SER A 42 -1.48 -10.49 3.42
CA SER A 42 -1.74 -9.10 3.86
C SER A 42 -2.61 -8.28 2.90
N GLY A 43 -3.26 -8.94 1.92
CA GLY A 43 -4.14 -8.30 0.96
C GLY A 43 -3.40 -7.48 -0.09
N ASN A 44 -2.62 -8.17 -0.93
CA ASN A 44 -2.03 -7.58 -2.12
C ASN A 44 -2.55 -8.31 -3.35
N ILE A 45 -3.02 -7.55 -4.33
CA ILE A 45 -3.67 -8.07 -5.53
C ILE A 45 -3.06 -7.37 -6.74
N VAL A 46 -2.74 -8.12 -7.78
CA VAL A 46 -2.32 -7.60 -9.08
C VAL A 46 -3.33 -8.10 -10.12
N PHE A 47 -3.81 -7.23 -10.98
CA PHE A 47 -4.85 -7.56 -11.95
C PHE A 47 -4.89 -6.56 -13.10
N GLN A 48 -5.60 -6.92 -14.17
CA GLN A 48 -5.99 -6.00 -15.24
C GLN A 48 -7.50 -5.77 -15.23
N THR A 49 -7.93 -4.58 -15.62
CA THR A 49 -9.36 -4.23 -15.76
C THR A 49 -9.59 -3.30 -16.94
N GLN A 50 -10.82 -3.21 -17.42
CA GLN A 50 -11.23 -2.20 -18.40
C GLN A 50 -11.48 -0.83 -17.75
N THR A 51 -11.70 -0.78 -16.43
CA THR A 51 -11.93 0.48 -15.70
C THR A 51 -10.63 1.26 -15.57
N GLU A 52 -10.55 2.43 -16.19
CA GLU A 52 -9.34 3.27 -16.18
C GLU A 52 -9.24 4.17 -14.94
N ASN A 53 -10.33 4.36 -14.19
CA ASN A 53 -10.34 5.20 -12.99
C ASN A 53 -9.93 4.40 -11.74
N PRO A 54 -8.75 4.64 -11.15
CA PRO A 54 -8.28 3.89 -9.97
C PRO A 54 -9.15 4.08 -8.73
N ALA A 55 -9.77 5.25 -8.56
CA ALA A 55 -10.65 5.52 -7.43
C ALA A 55 -11.95 4.69 -7.52
N ALA A 56 -12.50 4.54 -8.73
CA ALA A 56 -13.65 3.67 -8.97
C ALA A 56 -13.31 2.20 -8.70
N VAL A 57 -12.11 1.75 -9.11
CA VAL A 57 -11.60 0.41 -8.82
C VAL A 57 -11.44 0.17 -7.31
N SER A 58 -10.82 1.11 -6.59
CA SER A 58 -10.67 1.07 -5.13
C SER A 58 -12.02 0.91 -4.44
N LYS A 59 -12.98 1.79 -4.77
CA LYS A 59 -14.33 1.80 -4.20
C LYS A 59 -15.03 0.46 -4.43
N ARG A 60 -15.01 -0.04 -5.67
CA ARG A 60 -15.68 -1.28 -6.05
C ARG A 60 -15.12 -2.50 -5.30
N ILE A 61 -13.80 -2.59 -5.12
CA ILE A 61 -13.18 -3.65 -4.31
C ILE A 61 -13.63 -3.52 -2.85
N GLY A 62 -13.59 -2.32 -2.28
CA GLY A 62 -13.99 -2.07 -0.88
C GLY A 62 -15.45 -2.43 -0.61
N GLU A 63 -16.38 -1.98 -1.47
CA GLU A 63 -17.81 -2.30 -1.36
C GLU A 63 -18.07 -3.79 -1.46
N THR A 64 -17.39 -4.49 -2.38
CA THR A 64 -17.57 -5.93 -2.55
C THR A 64 -17.06 -6.69 -1.34
N ILE A 65 -15.94 -6.27 -0.74
CA ILE A 65 -15.44 -6.85 0.51
C ILE A 65 -16.42 -6.62 1.66
N HIS A 66 -16.98 -5.40 1.76
CA HIS A 66 -18.00 -5.09 2.76
C HIS A 66 -19.22 -6.02 2.61
N HIS A 67 -19.75 -6.14 1.40
CA HIS A 67 -20.90 -7.00 1.13
C HIS A 67 -20.63 -8.49 1.39
N SER A 68 -19.44 -9.00 1.05
CA SER A 68 -19.10 -10.42 1.22
C SER A 68 -18.68 -10.80 2.64
N PHE A 69 -18.04 -9.89 3.39
CA PHE A 69 -17.40 -10.21 4.66
C PHE A 69 -17.90 -9.38 5.85
N GLY A 70 -18.73 -8.36 5.63
CA GLY A 70 -19.35 -7.56 6.69
C GLY A 70 -18.41 -6.56 7.37
N PHE A 71 -17.29 -6.20 6.74
CA PHE A 71 -16.37 -5.19 7.27
C PHE A 71 -15.74 -4.34 6.17
N ASP A 72 -15.37 -3.11 6.55
CA ASP A 72 -14.62 -2.22 5.67
C ASP A 72 -13.11 -2.46 5.75
N THR A 73 -12.44 -2.36 4.61
CA THR A 73 -10.99 -2.33 4.49
C THR A 73 -10.56 -1.19 3.56
N PRO A 74 -9.59 -0.35 3.96
CA PRO A 74 -8.99 0.61 3.05
C PRO A 74 -8.27 -0.08 1.89
N VAL A 75 -8.53 0.36 0.66
CA VAL A 75 -7.92 -0.16 -0.57
C VAL A 75 -7.17 0.95 -1.28
N ILE A 76 -5.85 0.81 -1.40
CA ILE A 76 -5.03 1.74 -2.18
C ILE A 76 -4.67 1.10 -3.52
N ILE A 77 -4.88 1.85 -4.61
CA ILE A 77 -4.57 1.43 -5.97
C ILE A 77 -3.31 2.13 -6.47
N ARG A 78 -2.43 1.39 -7.14
CA ARG A 78 -1.33 1.91 -7.95
C ARG A 78 -1.30 1.24 -9.29
N ASP A 79 -1.07 1.99 -10.36
CA ASP A 79 -0.72 1.41 -11.66
C ASP A 79 0.77 1.05 -11.74
N TRP A 80 1.16 0.44 -12.86
CA TRP A 80 2.53 0.06 -13.14
C TRP A 80 3.51 1.25 -13.10
N GLU A 81 3.15 2.39 -13.68
CA GLU A 81 4.05 3.54 -13.80
C GLU A 81 4.26 4.22 -12.45
N GLN A 82 3.19 4.36 -11.67
CA GLN A 82 3.25 4.84 -10.30
C GLN A 82 4.10 3.92 -9.42
N MET A 83 3.93 2.60 -9.52
CA MET A 83 4.75 1.67 -8.76
C MET A 83 6.22 1.69 -9.21
N ARG A 84 6.48 1.80 -10.52
CA ARG A 84 7.85 1.99 -11.04
C ARG A 84 8.50 3.21 -10.41
N ASN A 85 7.79 4.34 -10.39
CA ASN A 85 8.28 5.58 -9.79
C ASN A 85 8.60 5.42 -8.31
N VAL A 86 7.76 4.70 -7.55
CA VAL A 86 8.04 4.39 -6.14
C VAL A 86 9.33 3.58 -5.99
N ILE A 87 9.54 2.57 -6.84
CA ILE A 87 10.73 1.71 -6.75
C ILE A 87 12.00 2.48 -7.12
N THR A 88 11.95 3.32 -8.17
CA THR A 88 13.15 4.00 -8.68
C THR A 88 13.55 5.25 -7.89
N ASN A 89 12.61 5.87 -7.16
CA ASN A 89 12.84 7.15 -6.50
C ASN A 89 13.00 7.09 -4.98
N ASN A 90 13.11 5.89 -4.40
CA ASN A 90 13.36 5.75 -2.96
C ASN A 90 14.73 6.35 -2.58
N PRO A 91 14.78 7.47 -1.81
CA PRO A 91 16.04 8.16 -1.54
C PRO A 91 17.02 7.36 -0.67
N PHE A 92 16.51 6.46 0.18
CA PHE A 92 17.35 5.64 1.06
C PHE A 92 18.28 4.71 0.28
N LEU A 93 17.94 4.36 -0.97
CA LEU A 93 18.77 3.48 -1.81
C LEU A 93 20.11 4.11 -2.21
N ARG A 94 20.27 5.42 -2.03
CA ARG A 94 21.53 6.14 -2.29
C ARG A 94 22.49 6.09 -1.11
N GLU A 95 22.04 5.60 0.04
CA GLU A 95 22.84 5.52 1.24
C GLU A 95 23.66 4.23 1.25
N LYS A 96 24.91 4.35 1.68
CA LYS A 96 25.79 3.19 1.86
C LYS A 96 25.32 2.37 3.06
N ASP A 97 25.38 1.05 2.92
CA ASP A 97 25.14 0.07 4.00
C ASP A 97 23.73 0.14 4.61
N ILE A 98 22.74 0.66 3.88
CA ILE A 98 21.35 0.70 4.33
C ILE A 98 20.76 -0.72 4.40
N ASP A 99 20.17 -1.08 5.53
CA ASP A 99 19.47 -2.35 5.68
C ASP A 99 18.10 -2.30 4.99
N LEU A 100 18.01 -2.85 3.78
CA LEU A 100 16.79 -2.89 2.97
C LEU A 100 15.63 -3.62 3.67
N SER A 101 15.90 -4.51 4.63
CA SER A 101 14.86 -5.20 5.39
C SER A 101 14.10 -4.28 6.35
N LYS A 102 14.67 -3.11 6.66
CA LYS A 102 14.07 -2.07 7.51
C LYS A 102 13.32 -1.03 6.69
N LEU A 103 13.44 -1.06 5.36
CA LEU A 103 12.73 -0.14 4.49
C LEU A 103 11.28 -0.53 4.30
N HIS A 104 10.43 0.48 4.31
CA HIS A 104 8.99 0.39 4.08
C HIS A 104 8.54 1.55 3.19
N VAL A 105 7.39 1.36 2.55
CA VAL A 105 6.69 2.42 1.81
C VAL A 105 5.27 2.49 2.34
N THR A 106 4.90 3.67 2.83
CA THR A 106 3.51 4.00 3.18
C THR A 106 2.86 4.63 1.97
N PHE A 107 1.98 3.91 1.31
CA PHE A 107 1.20 4.43 0.19
C PHE A 107 0.02 5.25 0.71
N LEU A 108 -0.29 6.37 0.06
CA LEU A 108 -1.36 7.29 0.46
C LEU A 108 -2.52 7.26 -0.55
N SER A 109 -3.76 7.42 -0.09
CA SER A 109 -4.91 7.48 -1.01
C SER A 109 -4.92 8.73 -1.89
N GLU A 110 -4.32 9.81 -1.39
CA GLU A 110 -4.37 11.14 -1.98
C GLU A 110 -3.01 11.82 -1.88
N THR A 111 -2.84 12.93 -2.60
CA THR A 111 -1.61 13.71 -2.56
C THR A 111 -1.44 14.38 -1.20
N THR A 112 -0.23 14.33 -0.63
CA THR A 112 0.08 15.11 0.57
C THR A 112 -0.03 16.60 0.29
N GLN A 113 -0.80 17.32 1.11
CA GLN A 113 -0.79 18.79 1.09
C GLN A 113 0.52 19.30 1.72
N LYS A 114 1.14 20.32 1.11
CA LYS A 114 2.44 20.86 1.55
C LYS A 114 2.47 21.21 3.04
N ASP A 115 1.38 21.78 3.57
CA ASP A 115 1.30 22.19 4.97
C ASP A 115 1.16 21.01 5.95
N SER A 116 0.68 19.85 5.47
CA SER A 116 0.48 18.67 6.31
C SER A 116 1.79 17.93 6.62
N LEU A 117 2.87 18.16 5.86
CA LEU A 117 4.17 17.52 6.10
C LEU A 117 4.77 17.93 7.45
N LYS A 118 4.55 19.18 7.89
CA LYS A 118 4.96 19.66 9.21
C LYS A 118 4.35 18.84 10.35
N ASN A 119 3.11 18.37 10.17
CA ASN A 119 2.45 17.52 11.17
C ASN A 119 3.14 16.15 11.28
N LEU A 120 3.68 15.62 10.17
CA LEU A 120 4.41 14.37 10.15
C LEU A 120 5.77 14.52 10.84
N GLU A 121 6.48 15.62 10.58
CA GLU A 121 7.73 15.97 11.25
C GLU A 121 7.55 16.12 12.77
N ALA A 122 6.43 16.71 13.20
CA ALA A 122 6.10 16.91 14.61
C ALA A 122 5.93 15.60 15.40
N LEU A 123 5.68 14.46 14.73
CA LEU A 123 5.51 13.15 15.40
C LEU A 123 6.79 12.64 16.07
N SER A 124 7.94 13.29 15.85
CA SER A 124 9.22 12.98 16.51
C SER A 124 9.55 11.48 16.40
N PRO A 125 9.88 10.99 15.19
CA PRO A 125 9.95 9.56 14.85
C PRO A 125 11.05 8.79 15.62
N GLY A 126 11.89 9.49 16.38
CA GLY A 126 12.97 8.88 17.16
C GLY A 126 14.05 8.35 16.23
N PRO A 127 14.39 7.04 16.28
CA PRO A 127 15.40 6.45 15.40
C PRO A 127 14.88 6.20 13.97
N ASP A 128 13.56 6.29 13.74
CA ASP A 128 12.99 6.11 12.42
C ASP A 128 13.26 7.35 11.56
N ARG A 129 13.46 7.11 10.26
CA ARG A 129 13.70 8.16 9.27
C ARG A 129 12.64 8.07 8.18
N PHE A 130 12.28 9.20 7.59
CA PHE A 130 11.34 9.21 6.48
C PHE A 130 11.70 10.24 5.40
N TYR A 131 11.25 9.96 4.18
CA TYR A 131 11.15 10.93 3.09
C TYR A 131 9.73 10.94 2.57
N ALA A 132 9.09 12.10 2.55
CA ALA A 132 7.75 12.26 2.00
C ALA A 132 7.82 12.62 0.51
N ALA A 133 7.02 11.93 -0.28
CA ALA A 133 6.74 12.21 -1.68
C ALA A 133 5.22 12.45 -1.83
N PRO A 134 4.75 12.94 -3.00
CA PRO A 134 3.34 13.32 -3.17
C PRO A 134 2.35 12.21 -2.79
N HIS A 135 2.62 10.95 -3.10
CA HIS A 135 1.68 9.83 -2.93
C HIS A 135 2.21 8.69 -2.04
N GLU A 136 3.37 8.87 -1.44
CA GLU A 136 4.01 7.86 -0.62
C GLU A 136 4.98 8.48 0.39
N ILE A 137 5.25 7.74 1.45
CA ILE A 137 6.29 8.06 2.41
C ILE A 137 7.24 6.88 2.45
N TYR A 138 8.50 7.13 2.11
CA TYR A 138 9.56 6.15 2.32
C TYR A 138 9.93 6.17 3.80
N LEU A 139 10.00 5.00 4.42
CA LEU A 139 10.31 4.85 5.83
C LEU A 139 11.52 3.92 6.00
N TYR A 140 12.44 4.31 6.86
CA TYR A 140 13.49 3.44 7.39
C TYR A 140 13.26 3.26 8.89
N CYS A 141 12.91 2.03 9.29
CA CYS A 141 12.59 1.69 10.67
C CYS A 141 13.65 0.72 11.23
N PRO A 142 14.80 1.19 11.74
CA PRO A 142 15.86 0.31 12.23
C PRO A 142 15.39 -0.55 13.41
N GLY A 143 14.51 0.00 14.25
CA GLY A 143 13.80 -0.71 15.31
C GLY A 143 12.73 -1.69 14.82
N GLY A 144 12.49 -1.81 13.51
CA GLY A 144 11.42 -2.63 12.93
C GLY A 144 10.06 -1.93 12.97
N TYR A 145 9.23 -2.20 11.95
CA TYR A 145 7.97 -1.49 11.75
C TYR A 145 6.97 -1.65 12.91
N GLY A 146 6.97 -2.79 13.61
CA GLY A 146 6.07 -2.99 14.76
C GLY A 146 6.31 -2.01 15.93
N ARG A 147 7.45 -1.31 15.96
CA ARG A 147 7.82 -0.32 16.99
C ARG A 147 7.86 1.11 16.46
N THR A 148 7.46 1.33 15.20
CA THR A 148 7.54 2.66 14.59
C THR A 148 6.59 3.64 15.26
N LYS A 149 7.00 4.91 15.32
CA LYS A 149 6.10 6.04 15.66
C LYS A 149 5.34 6.59 14.46
N LEU A 150 5.59 6.04 13.27
CA LEU A 150 4.91 6.40 12.02
C LEU A 150 4.03 5.24 11.49
N PRO A 151 3.20 4.55 12.31
CA PRO A 151 2.30 3.54 11.80
C PRO A 151 1.22 4.22 10.95
N ASN A 152 0.49 3.43 10.14
CA ASN A 152 -0.54 3.98 9.25
C ASN A 152 -1.48 4.97 9.97
N ASN A 153 -1.99 4.64 11.16
CA ASN A 153 -2.91 5.53 11.88
C ASN A 153 -2.30 6.89 12.25
N ALA A 154 -1.00 6.94 12.56
CA ALA A 154 -0.33 8.21 12.87
C ALA A 154 -0.15 9.05 11.60
N VAL A 155 0.23 8.40 10.49
CA VAL A 155 0.33 9.04 9.17
C VAL A 155 -1.04 9.57 8.72
N GLU A 156 -2.10 8.76 8.82
CA GLU A 156 -3.46 9.16 8.45
C GLU A 156 -3.92 10.36 9.28
N LYS A 157 -3.64 10.37 10.58
CA LYS A 157 -3.99 11.50 11.47
C LYS A 157 -3.22 12.77 11.12
N ALA A 158 -1.92 12.66 10.82
CA ALA A 158 -1.08 13.81 10.51
C ALA A 158 -1.43 14.45 9.16
N LEU A 159 -1.82 13.62 8.18
CA LEU A 159 -2.01 14.02 6.79
C LEU A 159 -3.47 14.09 6.33
N SER A 160 -4.41 13.62 7.15
CA SER A 160 -5.85 13.56 6.82
C SER A 160 -6.17 12.76 5.55
N VAL A 161 -5.36 11.75 5.24
CA VAL A 161 -5.55 10.84 4.08
C VAL A 161 -5.55 9.40 4.56
N ARG A 162 -5.99 8.45 3.73
CA ARG A 162 -5.84 7.01 4.03
C ARG A 162 -4.43 6.53 3.70
N ALA A 163 -3.93 5.56 4.46
CA ALA A 163 -2.57 5.06 4.30
C ALA A 163 -2.46 3.54 4.50
N THR A 164 -1.68 2.90 3.63
CA THR A 164 -1.36 1.47 3.69
C THR A 164 0.15 1.27 3.51
N THR A 165 0.79 0.66 4.50
CA THR A 165 2.24 0.40 4.47
C THR A 165 2.56 -1.00 3.98
N ARG A 166 3.64 -1.13 3.21
CA ARG A 166 4.30 -2.39 2.86
C ARG A 166 5.80 -2.30 3.13
N ASN A 167 6.42 -3.43 3.48
CA ASN A 167 7.87 -3.51 3.48
C ASN A 167 8.44 -3.43 2.06
N TRP A 168 9.71 -3.07 1.95
CA TRP A 168 10.36 -2.86 0.67
C TRP A 168 10.36 -4.10 -0.23
N LYS A 169 10.57 -5.29 0.35
CA LYS A 169 10.49 -6.56 -0.38
C LYS A 169 9.12 -6.72 -1.06
N THR A 170 8.04 -6.48 -0.33
CA THR A 170 6.68 -6.58 -0.87
C THR A 170 6.43 -5.57 -1.97
N ALA A 171 6.86 -4.32 -1.80
CA ALA A 171 6.72 -3.30 -2.84
C ALA A 171 7.43 -3.73 -4.15
N ASN A 172 8.66 -4.25 -4.07
CA ASN A 172 9.40 -4.75 -5.23
C ASN A 172 8.72 -5.97 -5.86
N THR A 173 8.27 -6.94 -5.07
CA THR A 173 7.57 -8.12 -5.61
C THR A 173 6.28 -7.72 -6.33
N LEU A 174 5.53 -6.76 -5.79
CA LEU A 174 4.32 -6.28 -6.47
C LEU A 174 4.64 -5.53 -7.77
N PHE A 175 5.74 -4.77 -7.81
CA PHE A 175 6.23 -4.16 -9.04
C PHE A 175 6.60 -5.23 -10.09
N GLU A 176 7.33 -6.27 -9.70
CA GLU A 176 7.68 -7.39 -10.59
C GLU A 176 6.44 -8.13 -11.10
N MET A 177 5.45 -8.37 -10.24
CA MET A 177 4.21 -9.04 -10.63
C MET A 177 3.42 -8.20 -11.64
N VAL A 178 3.21 -6.91 -11.38
CA VAL A 178 2.46 -6.04 -12.31
C VAL A 178 3.20 -5.86 -13.64
N SER A 179 4.52 -5.96 -13.66
CA SER A 179 5.31 -5.86 -14.89
C SER A 179 5.14 -7.03 -15.86
N LYS A 180 4.53 -8.14 -15.41
CA LYS A 180 4.27 -9.35 -16.21
C LYS A 180 2.85 -9.38 -16.79
N LEU A 181 2.02 -8.40 -16.47
CA LEU A 181 0.63 -8.28 -16.97
C LEU A 181 0.56 -7.38 -18.19
#